data_AF-A0A512E3V0-F1
#
_entry.id   AF-A0A512E3V0-F1
#
_cell.length_a   1.000
_cell.length_b   1.000
_cell.length_c   1.000
_cell.angle_alpha   90.00
_cell.angle_beta   90.00
_cell.angle_gamma   90.00
#
_symmetry.space_group_name_H-M   'P 1'
#
loop_
_entity.id
_entity.type
_entity.pdbx_description
1 polymer ?
#
loop_
_entity_poly.entity_id
_entity_poly.type
_entity_poly.pdbx_seq_one_letter_code
_entity_poly.pdbx_strand_id
1 'polypeptide(L)'
;MLARMVRAQPDTALGLRNRAILLAGFGGALRRSEIVGLDVELVDGKGVVLTVRRSKTGQHGAGQAVAIRCSDDPDLCAPTALRRWLEHRAPRHADDPLFIGLRAGGMMTATRLSDKAVVRLVRDTAEAVGDGDPGLMERTFGNLVVSVQRSYSGHSLRAGLATAAEAEAQLHDVMRQTRHRSIEVARRYMRSTDLWRNNVTEKIMRYRT
;
A
#
# COMPACT_ATOMS: atom_id res chain seq x y z
N MET A 1 0.69 -3.33 11.90
CA MET A 1 2.01 -3.39 11.20
C MET A 1 2.34 -2.11 10.45
N LEU A 2 1.56 -1.69 9.44
CA LEU A 2 1.87 -0.52 8.60
C LEU A 2 2.21 0.76 9.40
N ALA A 3 1.41 1.11 10.40
CA ALA A 3 1.65 2.31 11.21
C ALA A 3 3.03 2.30 11.89
N ARG A 4 3.47 1.14 12.40
CA ARG A 4 4.82 0.97 12.98
C ARG A 4 5.89 1.19 11.92
N MET A 5 5.72 0.58 10.74
CA MET A 5 6.66 0.72 9.62
C MET A 5 6.82 2.18 9.15
N VAL A 6 5.72 2.93 9.09
CA VAL A 6 5.68 4.34 8.67
C VAL A 6 6.35 5.23 9.73
N ARG A 7 6.01 5.03 11.02
CA ARG A 7 6.56 5.82 12.12
C ARG A 7 8.04 5.51 12.40
N ALA A 8 8.51 4.31 12.08
CA ALA A 8 9.92 3.92 12.22
C ALA A 8 10.84 4.52 11.14
N GLN A 9 10.29 5.14 10.09
CA GLN A 9 11.13 5.77 9.08
C GLN A 9 11.90 6.96 9.69
N PRO A 10 13.16 7.21 9.27
CA PRO A 10 13.93 8.33 9.78
C PRO A 10 13.34 9.67 9.31
N ASP A 11 13.67 10.77 9.98
CA ASP A 11 13.33 12.13 9.51
C ASP A 11 14.40 12.63 8.52
N THR A 12 14.42 12.00 7.34
CA THR A 12 15.37 12.31 6.25
C THR A 12 14.66 12.22 4.90
N ALA A 13 15.32 12.69 3.83
CA ALA A 13 14.87 12.51 2.45
C ALA A 13 14.44 11.06 2.14
N LEU A 14 15.22 10.10 2.66
CA LEU A 14 14.94 8.67 2.53
C LEU A 14 13.64 8.30 3.23
N GLY A 15 13.46 8.75 4.47
CA GLY A 15 12.26 8.47 5.22
C GLY A 15 11.00 9.13 4.64
N LEU A 16 11.10 10.35 4.11
CA LEU A 16 9.98 11.01 3.41
C LEU A 16 9.51 10.17 2.22
N ARG A 17 10.45 9.75 1.35
CA ARG A 17 10.16 8.86 0.22
C ARG A 17 9.55 7.55 0.68
N ASN A 18 10.11 6.94 1.71
CA ASN A 18 9.70 5.63 2.19
C ASN A 18 8.28 5.67 2.77
N ARG A 19 7.93 6.69 3.58
CA ARG A 19 6.56 6.90 4.08
C ARG A 19 5.57 7.05 2.93
N ALA A 20 5.90 7.86 1.92
CA ALA A 20 5.07 8.04 0.74
C ALA A 20 4.86 6.71 -0.01
N ILE A 21 5.91 5.90 -0.21
CA ILE A 21 5.81 4.58 -0.85
C ILE A 21 4.93 3.62 -0.04
N LEU A 22 5.14 3.52 1.28
CA LEU A 22 4.41 2.60 2.14
C LEU A 22 2.91 2.94 2.16
N LEU A 23 2.57 4.22 2.36
CA LEU A 23 1.19 4.66 2.46
C LEU A 23 0.46 4.65 1.11
N ALA A 24 1.09 5.13 0.03
CA ALA A 24 0.49 5.08 -1.30
C ALA A 24 0.36 3.64 -1.81
N GLY A 25 1.40 2.82 -1.56
CA GLY A 25 1.40 1.42 -1.95
C GLY A 25 0.37 0.58 -1.21
N PHE A 26 0.19 0.82 0.09
CA PHE A 26 -0.85 0.17 0.90
C PHE A 26 -2.24 0.67 0.52
N GLY A 27 -2.47 1.99 0.62
CA GLY A 27 -3.79 2.58 0.37
C GLY A 27 -4.30 2.32 -1.05
N GLY A 28 -3.42 2.37 -2.05
CA GLY A 28 -3.78 2.08 -3.45
C GLY A 28 -3.76 0.59 -3.81
N ALA A 29 -3.47 -0.28 -2.84
CA ALA A 29 -3.29 -1.71 -3.02
C ALA A 29 -2.39 -2.03 -4.24
N LEU A 30 -1.19 -1.45 -4.26
CA LEU A 30 -0.30 -1.46 -5.42
C LEU A 30 0.72 -2.61 -5.37
N ARG A 31 1.12 -3.09 -6.56
CA ARG A 31 2.24 -4.00 -6.76
C ARG A 31 3.52 -3.17 -6.81
N ARG A 32 4.66 -3.77 -6.46
CA ARG A 32 5.98 -3.14 -6.54
C ARG A 32 6.28 -2.46 -7.89
N SER A 33 5.88 -3.09 -8.99
CA SER A 33 6.08 -2.56 -10.35
C SER A 33 5.12 -1.42 -10.69
N GLU A 34 3.93 -1.39 -10.09
CA GLU A 34 2.97 -0.28 -10.23
C GLU A 34 3.48 0.93 -9.47
N ILE A 35 3.97 0.76 -8.24
CA ILE A 35 4.49 1.83 -7.37
C ILE A 35 5.56 2.67 -8.08
N VAL A 36 6.51 2.02 -8.74
CA VAL A 36 7.59 2.73 -9.42
C VAL A 36 7.15 3.44 -10.69
N GLY A 37 5.97 3.14 -11.22
CA GLY A 37 5.39 3.69 -12.45
C GLY A 37 4.15 4.57 -12.23
N LEU A 38 3.91 5.03 -11.00
CA LEU A 38 2.72 5.83 -10.67
C LEU A 38 2.81 7.26 -11.15
N ASP A 39 1.65 7.78 -11.53
CA ASP A 39 1.35 9.21 -11.49
C ASP A 39 0.46 9.52 -10.30
N VAL A 40 0.54 10.76 -9.82
CA VAL A 40 -0.15 11.25 -8.63
C VAL A 40 -0.86 12.55 -8.92
N GLU A 41 -2.12 12.63 -8.51
CA GLU A 41 -2.93 13.84 -8.53
C GLU A 41 -3.48 14.06 -7.11
N LEU A 42 -2.97 15.10 -6.43
CA LEU A 42 -3.48 15.50 -5.12
C LEU A 42 -4.79 16.27 -5.30
N VAL A 43 -5.81 15.89 -4.53
CA VAL A 43 -7.14 16.52 -4.57
C VAL A 43 -7.44 17.13 -3.21
N ASP A 44 -7.36 18.46 -3.13
CA ASP A 44 -7.50 19.18 -1.87
C ASP A 44 -8.84 18.89 -1.18
N GLY A 45 -8.78 18.73 0.15
CA GLY A 45 -9.93 18.36 0.98
C GLY A 45 -10.51 16.96 0.75
N LYS A 46 -10.00 16.19 -0.22
CA LYS A 46 -10.52 14.85 -0.54
C LYS A 46 -9.49 13.74 -0.37
N GLY A 47 -8.29 13.89 -0.91
CA GLY A 47 -7.27 12.85 -0.88
C GLY A 47 -6.34 12.90 -2.08
N VAL A 48 -6.08 11.73 -2.67
CA VAL A 48 -5.18 11.58 -3.82
C VAL A 48 -5.74 10.56 -4.80
N VAL A 49 -5.56 10.81 -6.09
CA VAL A 49 -5.80 9.85 -7.16
C VAL A 49 -4.43 9.37 -7.67
N LEU A 50 -4.22 8.05 -7.62
CA LEU A 50 -3.03 7.40 -8.16
C LEU A 50 -3.39 6.74 -9.48
N THR A 51 -2.64 7.07 -10.54
CA THR A 51 -2.82 6.45 -11.85
C THR A 51 -1.75 5.41 -12.07
N VAL A 52 -2.19 4.17 -12.26
CA VAL A 52 -1.34 3.02 -12.57
C VAL A 52 -1.25 2.87 -14.08
N ARG A 53 -0.10 3.20 -14.64
CA ARG A 53 0.23 2.94 -16.05
C ARG A 53 0.28 1.44 -16.29
N ARG A 54 -0.33 0.93 -17.38
CA ARG A 54 -0.22 -0.50 -17.72
C ARG A 54 1.22 -0.85 -18.10
N SER A 55 1.65 -2.05 -17.70
CA SER A 55 2.88 -2.67 -18.21
C SER A 55 2.73 -3.11 -19.68
N LYS A 56 3.88 -3.26 -20.36
CA LYS A 56 4.20 -3.49 -21.79
C LYS A 56 3.48 -4.66 -22.53
N THR A 57 2.29 -5.11 -22.14
CA THR A 57 1.55 -6.20 -22.81
C THR A 57 0.09 -5.88 -23.13
N GLY A 58 -0.36 -4.63 -22.99
CA GLY A 58 -1.72 -4.24 -23.38
C GLY A 58 -1.70 -3.05 -24.31
N GLN A 59 -1.75 -3.30 -25.62
CA GLN A 59 -2.06 -2.26 -26.60
C GLN A 59 -3.47 -1.69 -26.29
N HIS A 60 -3.61 -0.35 -26.28
CA HIS A 60 -4.86 0.42 -26.24
C HIS A 60 -5.68 0.50 -24.91
N GLY A 61 -5.05 0.68 -23.75
CA GLY A 61 -5.79 0.82 -22.49
C GLY A 61 -5.50 2.07 -21.68
N ALA A 62 -6.52 2.87 -21.36
CA ALA A 62 -6.47 3.86 -20.28
C ALA A 62 -5.92 3.20 -18.99
N GLY A 63 -5.01 3.89 -18.30
CA GLY A 63 -4.48 3.46 -17.00
C GLY A 63 -5.60 3.25 -15.97
N GLN A 64 -5.32 2.52 -14.89
CA GLN A 64 -6.28 2.37 -13.81
C GLN A 64 -6.05 3.43 -12.75
N ALA A 65 -7.09 4.18 -12.38
CA ALA A 65 -7.05 5.14 -11.28
C ALA A 65 -7.51 4.48 -9.96
N VAL A 66 -6.85 4.80 -8.86
CA VAL A 66 -7.25 4.42 -7.50
C VAL A 66 -7.22 5.65 -6.60
N ALA A 67 -8.32 5.88 -5.88
CA ALA A 67 -8.42 6.98 -4.94
C ALA A 67 -8.02 6.51 -3.53
N ILE A 68 -7.31 7.37 -2.80
CA ILE A 68 -7.01 7.20 -1.39
C ILE A 68 -7.47 8.46 -0.65
N ARG A 69 -8.32 8.29 0.36
CA ARG A 69 -8.82 9.39 1.19
C ARG A 69 -7.73 9.90 2.14
N CYS A 70 -7.87 11.15 2.56
CA CYS A 70 -7.09 11.63 3.70
C CYS A 70 -7.40 10.79 4.95
N SER A 71 -6.37 10.58 5.77
CA SER A 71 -6.49 10.01 7.12
C SER A 71 -6.56 11.17 8.13
N ASP A 72 -7.27 10.96 9.24
CA ASP A 72 -7.29 11.89 10.36
C ASP A 72 -5.94 11.95 11.09
N ASP A 73 -5.15 10.87 11.03
CA ASP A 73 -3.75 10.85 11.48
C ASP A 73 -2.84 11.35 10.33
N PRO A 74 -2.21 12.53 10.46
CA PRO A 74 -1.34 13.10 9.42
C PRO A 74 -0.12 12.24 9.09
N ASP A 75 0.37 11.44 10.04
CA ASP A 75 1.52 10.56 9.84
C ASP A 75 1.14 9.29 9.08
N LEU A 76 -0.14 8.93 9.06
CA LEU A 76 -0.70 7.81 8.31
C LEU A 76 -1.49 8.27 7.07
N CYS A 77 -1.41 9.55 6.71
CA CYS A 77 -2.13 10.12 5.58
C CYS A 77 -1.30 10.04 4.28
N ALA A 78 -1.70 9.20 3.34
CA ALA A 78 -1.01 9.05 2.05
C ALA A 78 -0.90 10.37 1.26
N PRO A 79 -1.97 11.19 1.11
CA PRO A 79 -1.86 12.52 0.51
C PRO A 79 -0.81 13.41 1.20
N THR A 80 -0.78 13.44 2.54
CA THR A 80 0.19 14.23 3.30
C THR A 80 1.62 13.75 3.06
N ALA A 81 1.86 12.44 3.11
CA ALA A 81 3.19 11.88 2.87
C ALA A 81 3.67 12.11 1.42
N LEU A 82 2.78 11.99 0.44
CA LEU A 82 3.08 12.30 -0.96
C LEU A 82 3.39 13.78 -1.14
N ARG A 83 2.63 14.69 -0.53
CA ARG A 83 2.90 16.12 -0.58
C ARG A 83 4.27 16.47 0.00
N ARG A 84 4.58 16.00 1.21
CA ARG A 84 5.91 16.18 1.84
C ARG A 84 7.06 15.68 0.96
N TRP A 85 6.86 14.53 0.30
CA TRP A 85 7.85 13.99 -0.65
C TRP A 85 7.99 14.82 -1.93
N LEU A 86 6.87 15.26 -2.51
CA LEU A 86 6.86 16.08 -3.73
C LEU A 86 7.53 17.45 -3.49
N GLU A 87 7.24 18.08 -2.35
CA GLU A 87 7.86 19.33 -1.92
C GLU A 87 9.37 19.16 -1.74
N HIS A 88 9.80 18.10 -1.05
CA HIS A 88 11.20 17.83 -0.84
C HIS A 88 11.96 17.51 -2.14
N ARG A 89 11.36 16.71 -3.05
CA ARG A 89 12.04 16.31 -4.29
C ARG A 89 12.14 17.42 -5.33
N ALA A 90 11.24 18.40 -5.26
CA ALA A 90 11.13 19.52 -6.20
C ALA A 90 11.30 19.08 -7.67
N PRO A 91 10.32 18.35 -8.25
CA PRO A 91 10.45 17.85 -9.63
C PRO A 91 10.62 19.00 -10.62
N ARG A 92 11.48 18.79 -11.63
CA ARG A 92 11.78 19.81 -12.65
C ARG A 92 10.83 19.74 -13.83
N HIS A 93 10.35 18.54 -14.14
CA HIS A 93 9.42 18.30 -15.23
C HIS A 93 8.21 17.50 -14.76
N ALA A 94 7.07 17.70 -15.42
CA ALA A 94 5.84 16.97 -15.14
C ALA A 94 6.02 15.44 -15.28
N ASP A 95 6.91 15.00 -16.18
CA ASP A 95 7.19 13.58 -16.46
C ASP A 95 8.23 12.95 -15.53
N ASP A 96 8.80 13.71 -14.58
CA ASP A 96 9.82 13.20 -13.67
C ASP A 96 9.26 12.06 -12.79
N PRO A 97 9.92 10.90 -12.73
CA PRO A 97 9.42 9.74 -11.97
C PRO A 97 9.07 10.11 -10.53
N LEU A 98 7.85 9.78 -10.09
CA LEU A 98 7.38 10.08 -8.74
C LEU A 98 8.38 9.64 -7.67
N PHE A 99 8.87 8.41 -7.77
CA PHE A 99 9.89 7.86 -6.89
C PHE A 99 11.21 7.69 -7.62
N ILE A 100 12.27 8.23 -7.02
CA ILE A 100 13.64 8.20 -7.53
C ILE A 100 14.61 7.58 -6.51
N GLY A 101 15.79 7.19 -7.00
CA GLY A 101 16.88 6.74 -6.16
C GLY A 101 17.40 7.84 -5.23
N LEU A 102 17.93 7.42 -4.08
CA LEU A 102 18.67 8.28 -3.15
C LEU A 102 20.00 7.59 -2.86
N ARG A 103 21.10 8.32 -3.02
CA ARG A 103 22.45 7.85 -2.66
C ARG A 103 22.73 8.15 -1.18
N ALA A 104 23.88 7.68 -0.69
CA ALA A 104 24.40 8.08 0.61
C ALA A 104 24.41 9.63 0.73
N GLY A 105 24.07 10.14 1.91
CA GLY A 105 23.92 11.58 2.14
C GLY A 105 22.64 12.21 1.59
N GLY A 106 21.68 11.41 1.08
CA GLY A 106 20.37 11.92 0.65
C GLY A 106 20.36 12.53 -0.76
N MET A 107 21.44 12.39 -1.53
CA MET A 107 21.50 12.92 -2.89
C MET A 107 20.55 12.18 -3.83
N MET A 108 19.64 12.94 -4.44
CA MET A 108 18.63 12.46 -5.36
C MET A 108 19.23 12.04 -6.71
N THR A 109 18.78 10.92 -7.28
CA THR A 109 19.14 10.52 -8.63
C THR A 109 18.12 11.02 -9.65
N ALA A 110 18.51 11.18 -10.91
CA ALA A 110 17.57 11.46 -12.00
C ALA A 110 16.79 10.21 -12.48
N THR A 111 17.05 9.06 -11.85
CA THR A 111 16.55 7.75 -12.30
C THR A 111 15.38 7.27 -11.46
N ARG A 112 14.38 6.70 -12.14
CA ARG A 112 13.24 6.02 -11.52
C ARG A 112 13.72 4.96 -10.54
N LEU A 113 13.06 4.89 -9.38
CA LEU A 113 13.30 3.87 -8.38
C LEU A 113 13.04 2.48 -8.97
N SER A 114 13.89 1.50 -8.65
CA SER A 114 13.67 0.12 -9.08
C SER A 114 12.58 -0.57 -8.26
N ASP A 115 11.84 -1.48 -8.86
CA ASP A 115 10.84 -2.31 -8.17
C ASP A 115 11.47 -3.17 -7.06
N LYS A 116 12.74 -3.57 -7.23
CA LYS A 116 13.54 -4.28 -6.22
C LYS A 116 13.80 -3.41 -4.99
N ALA A 117 13.99 -2.09 -5.14
CA ALA A 117 14.19 -1.20 -4.01
C ALA A 117 12.92 -1.09 -3.14
N VAL A 118 11.73 -1.15 -3.75
CA VAL A 118 10.45 -1.20 -3.02
C VAL A 118 10.35 -2.48 -2.19
N VAL A 119 10.76 -3.64 -2.74
CA VAL A 119 10.77 -4.91 -2.00
C VAL A 119 11.70 -4.83 -0.79
N ARG A 120 12.92 -4.34 -0.98
CA ARG A 120 13.88 -4.17 0.12
C ARG A 120 13.33 -3.23 1.19
N LEU A 121 12.78 -2.09 0.80
CA LEU A 121 12.15 -1.16 1.75
C LEU A 121 11.11 -1.84 2.63
N VAL A 122 10.14 -2.52 2.02
CA VAL A 122 9.06 -3.18 2.75
C VAL A 122 9.63 -4.24 3.69
N ARG A 123 10.61 -5.03 3.21
CA ARG A 123 11.25 -6.07 4.01
C ARG A 123 12.05 -5.55 5.17
N ASP A 124 13.04 -4.71 4.88
CA ASP A 124 13.99 -4.24 5.88
C ASP A 124 13.25 -3.44 6.96
N THR A 125 12.19 -2.70 6.58
CA THR A 125 11.33 -2.02 7.57
C THR A 125 10.49 -2.99 8.39
N ALA A 126 9.90 -4.03 7.76
CA ALA A 126 9.05 -4.99 8.46
C ALA A 126 9.86 -5.86 9.44
N GLU A 127 11.08 -6.23 9.08
CA GLU A 127 12.04 -6.90 9.95
C GLU A 127 12.43 -5.97 11.12
N ALA A 128 12.90 -4.75 10.84
CA ALA A 128 13.32 -3.82 11.88
C ALA A 128 12.22 -3.48 12.90
N VAL A 129 10.96 -3.36 12.47
CA VAL A 129 9.85 -3.14 13.42
C VAL A 129 9.33 -4.44 14.04
N GLY A 130 9.59 -5.59 13.43
CA GLY A 130 9.15 -6.91 13.88
C GLY A 130 10.06 -7.56 14.91
N ASP A 131 11.36 -7.21 14.93
CA ASP A 131 12.35 -7.74 15.88
C ASP A 131 12.01 -7.45 17.35
N GLY A 132 11.17 -6.45 17.64
CA GLY A 132 10.66 -6.16 18.98
C GLY A 132 9.42 -6.96 19.39
N ASP A 133 8.93 -7.88 18.56
CA ASP A 133 7.69 -8.63 18.81
C ASP A 133 7.75 -10.03 18.15
N PRO A 134 8.31 -11.03 18.87
CA PRO A 134 8.36 -12.41 18.41
C PRO A 134 6.94 -12.90 18.09
N GLY A 135 6.71 -13.26 16.83
CA GLY A 135 5.40 -13.67 16.35
C GLY A 135 4.55 -12.56 15.74
N LEU A 136 4.97 -11.29 15.68
CA LEU A 136 4.26 -10.29 14.87
C LEU A 136 4.28 -10.65 13.39
N MET A 137 5.40 -11.19 12.91
CA MET A 137 5.51 -11.77 11.57
C MET A 137 4.50 -12.92 11.41
N GLU A 138 4.40 -13.84 12.37
CA GLU A 138 3.45 -14.96 12.35
C GLU A 138 1.98 -14.52 12.48
N ARG A 139 1.66 -13.51 13.26
CA ARG A 139 0.29 -13.00 13.46
C ARG A 139 -0.16 -12.07 12.34
N THR A 140 0.77 -11.35 11.71
CA THR A 140 0.49 -10.52 10.54
C THR A 140 0.46 -11.35 9.25
N PHE A 141 1.18 -12.49 9.21
CA PHE A 141 1.41 -13.27 7.99
C PHE A 141 1.12 -14.80 8.09
N GLY A 142 0.56 -15.28 9.21
CA GLY A 142 0.12 -16.68 9.45
C GLY A 142 1.23 -17.70 9.75
N ASN A 143 0.86 -18.98 9.92
CA ASN A 143 1.72 -20.18 10.13
C ASN A 143 2.70 -20.49 8.98
N LEU A 144 3.02 -19.53 8.13
CA LEU A 144 3.97 -19.66 7.02
C LEU A 144 5.38 -19.20 7.44
N VAL A 145 5.73 -19.39 8.72
CA VAL A 145 7.01 -18.98 9.32
C VAL A 145 8.16 -19.94 8.96
N VAL A 146 7.89 -21.13 8.43
CA VAL A 146 8.93 -22.07 7.94
C VAL A 146 9.55 -21.64 6.59
N SER A 147 9.04 -20.57 5.96
CA SER A 147 9.50 -20.15 4.63
C SER A 147 9.86 -18.66 4.56
N VAL A 148 10.59 -18.17 5.57
CA VAL A 148 11.18 -16.82 5.58
C VAL A 148 11.95 -16.50 4.28
N GLN A 149 12.46 -17.51 3.56
CA GLN A 149 13.11 -17.31 2.25
C GLN A 149 12.20 -17.37 1.00
N ARG A 150 10.94 -17.83 1.09
CA ARG A 150 10.00 -17.93 -0.06
C ARG A 150 8.70 -17.13 0.09
N SER A 151 8.40 -16.61 1.29
CA SER A 151 7.10 -15.99 1.64
C SER A 151 6.95 -14.49 1.32
N TYR A 152 7.98 -13.85 0.75
CA TYR A 152 7.79 -12.55 0.08
C TYR A 152 6.88 -12.63 -1.17
N SER A 153 6.48 -13.83 -1.59
CA SER A 153 5.62 -14.07 -2.76
C SER A 153 4.11 -13.87 -2.51
N GLY A 154 3.64 -13.74 -1.25
CA GLY A 154 2.20 -13.60 -0.92
C GLY A 154 1.74 -12.23 -0.39
N HIS A 155 2.61 -11.44 0.23
CA HIS A 155 2.22 -10.31 1.12
C HIS A 155 2.65 -8.91 0.65
N SER A 156 2.46 -8.62 -0.64
CA SER A 156 2.63 -7.24 -1.14
C SER A 156 1.74 -6.24 -0.38
N LEU A 157 2.06 -4.93 -0.42
CA LEU A 157 1.20 -3.88 0.15
C LEU A 157 -0.28 -4.00 -0.28
N ARG A 158 -0.53 -4.53 -1.49
CA ARG A 158 -1.86 -4.94 -1.98
C ARG A 158 -2.54 -6.00 -1.11
N ALA A 159 -1.83 -7.08 -0.78
CA ALA A 159 -2.36 -8.14 0.06
C ALA A 159 -2.62 -7.64 1.48
N GLY A 160 -1.71 -6.81 2.02
CA GLY A 160 -1.87 -6.18 3.33
C GLY A 160 -3.16 -5.36 3.44
N LEU A 161 -3.51 -4.57 2.42
CA LEU A 161 -4.78 -3.84 2.40
C LEU A 161 -5.98 -4.80 2.33
N ALA A 162 -5.92 -5.81 1.46
CA ALA A 162 -7.03 -6.75 1.28
C ALA A 162 -7.38 -7.48 2.59
N THR A 163 -6.36 -7.92 3.34
CA THR A 163 -6.53 -8.54 4.66
C THR A 163 -7.00 -7.54 5.72
N ALA A 164 -6.47 -6.31 5.74
CA ALA A 164 -6.94 -5.30 6.70
C ALA A 164 -8.41 -4.92 6.47
N ALA A 165 -8.81 -4.81 5.21
CA ALA A 165 -10.17 -4.44 4.83
C ALA A 165 -11.19 -5.58 5.01
N GLU A 166 -10.74 -6.82 5.13
CA GLU A 166 -11.61 -7.97 5.39
C GLU A 166 -12.52 -7.75 6.62
N ALA A 167 -11.97 -7.09 7.62
CA ALA A 167 -12.65 -6.80 8.86
C ALA A 167 -13.77 -5.74 8.71
N GLU A 168 -13.62 -4.82 7.78
CA GLU A 168 -14.37 -3.55 7.81
C GLU A 168 -15.15 -3.27 6.53
N ALA A 169 -14.85 -3.98 5.44
CA ALA A 169 -15.37 -3.68 4.11
C ALA A 169 -16.03 -4.88 3.44
N GLN A 170 -16.98 -4.58 2.54
CA GLN A 170 -17.58 -5.60 1.70
C GLN A 170 -16.60 -6.03 0.60
N LEU A 171 -16.71 -7.30 0.18
CA LEU A 171 -15.86 -7.88 -0.87
C LEU A 171 -15.83 -7.05 -2.16
N HIS A 172 -16.98 -6.49 -2.57
CA HIS A 172 -17.07 -5.60 -3.72
C HIS A 172 -16.13 -4.38 -3.60
N ASP A 173 -16.13 -3.71 -2.44
CA ASP A 173 -15.34 -2.49 -2.23
C ASP A 173 -13.85 -2.82 -2.18
N VAL A 174 -13.49 -3.94 -1.54
CA VAL A 174 -12.12 -4.47 -1.53
C VAL A 174 -11.66 -4.81 -2.94
N MET A 175 -12.50 -5.46 -3.76
CA MET A 175 -12.19 -5.77 -5.15
C MET A 175 -11.97 -4.53 -6.00
N ARG A 176 -12.80 -3.49 -5.81
CA ARG A 176 -12.66 -2.20 -6.50
C ARG A 176 -11.34 -1.53 -6.15
N GLN A 177 -10.98 -1.47 -4.86
CA GLN A 177 -9.74 -0.86 -4.40
C GLN A 177 -8.50 -1.65 -4.83
N THR A 178 -8.54 -2.99 -4.71
CA THR A 178 -7.42 -3.86 -5.07
C THR A 178 -7.29 -4.12 -6.56
N ARG A 179 -8.32 -3.73 -7.33
CA ARG A 179 -8.47 -3.90 -8.78
C ARG A 179 -8.47 -5.38 -9.19
N HIS A 180 -8.96 -6.25 -8.31
CA HIS A 180 -9.17 -7.67 -8.62
C HIS A 180 -10.39 -7.85 -9.53
N ARG A 181 -10.21 -8.54 -10.65
CA ARG A 181 -11.31 -8.86 -11.58
C ARG A 181 -12.05 -10.15 -11.22
N SER A 182 -11.39 -11.06 -10.50
CA SER A 182 -11.96 -12.35 -10.10
C SER A 182 -12.30 -12.34 -8.62
N ILE A 183 -13.56 -12.69 -8.33
CA ILE A 183 -14.06 -12.93 -6.98
C ILE A 183 -13.27 -14.06 -6.30
N GLU A 184 -12.97 -15.13 -7.03
CA GLU A 184 -12.23 -16.28 -6.50
C GLU A 184 -10.84 -15.85 -6.01
N VAL A 185 -10.16 -14.99 -6.77
CA VAL A 185 -8.85 -14.45 -6.40
C VAL A 185 -8.96 -13.55 -5.18
N ALA A 186 -9.97 -12.67 -5.13
CA ALA A 186 -10.17 -11.77 -4.00
C ALA A 186 -10.51 -12.53 -2.71
N ARG A 187 -11.31 -13.61 -2.79
CA ARG A 187 -11.65 -14.48 -1.65
C ARG A 187 -10.44 -15.15 -1.00
N ARG A 188 -9.32 -15.31 -1.71
CA ARG A 188 -8.07 -15.83 -1.10
C ARG A 188 -7.53 -14.89 -0.02
N TYR A 189 -7.88 -13.60 -0.06
CA TYR A 189 -7.48 -12.58 0.90
C TYR A 189 -8.54 -12.27 1.96
N MET A 190 -9.75 -12.84 1.85
CA MET A 190 -10.91 -12.54 2.71
C MET A 190 -11.51 -13.84 3.30
N ARG A 191 -10.70 -14.58 4.07
CA ARG A 191 -11.14 -15.78 4.79
C ARG A 191 -11.44 -15.47 6.26
N SER A 192 -12.66 -14.97 6.52
CA SER A 192 -13.11 -14.70 7.89
C SER A 192 -13.67 -15.99 8.46
N THR A 193 -13.08 -16.47 9.55
CA THR A 193 -13.59 -17.61 10.33
C THR A 193 -14.71 -17.21 11.29
N ASP A 194 -14.99 -15.92 11.45
CA ASP A 194 -16.07 -15.42 12.30
C ASP A 194 -17.43 -15.48 11.55
N LEU A 195 -18.26 -16.45 11.93
CA LEU A 195 -19.60 -16.69 11.38
C LEU A 195 -20.63 -15.61 11.75
N TRP A 196 -20.36 -14.79 12.76
CA TRP A 196 -21.26 -13.73 13.21
C TRP A 196 -21.03 -12.43 12.45
N ARG A 197 -19.85 -12.26 11.85
CA ARG A 197 -19.46 -11.05 11.14
C ARG A 197 -20.15 -10.95 9.79
N ASN A 198 -20.69 -9.78 9.46
CA ASN A 198 -21.48 -9.54 8.25
C ASN A 198 -22.64 -10.55 8.09
N ASN A 199 -23.15 -11.08 9.20
CA ASN A 199 -24.25 -12.04 9.17
C ASN A 199 -25.51 -11.33 8.66
N VAL A 200 -26.09 -11.90 7.60
CA VAL A 200 -27.28 -11.34 6.96
C VAL A 200 -28.46 -11.23 7.93
N THR A 201 -28.54 -12.14 8.93
CA THR A 201 -29.62 -12.13 9.92
C THR A 201 -29.50 -10.98 10.91
N GLU A 202 -28.30 -10.43 11.17
CA GLU A 202 -28.17 -9.24 12.03
C GLU A 202 -28.92 -8.03 11.43
N LYS A 203 -28.89 -7.89 10.10
CA LYS A 203 -29.56 -6.78 9.40
C LYS A 203 -31.06 -7.03 9.19
N ILE A 204 -31.45 -8.29 8.98
CA ILE A 204 -32.83 -8.66 8.66
C ILE A 204 -33.68 -8.91 9.92
N MET A 205 -33.09 -9.51 10.95
CA MET A 205 -33.80 -9.92 12.18
C MET A 205 -33.72 -8.88 13.30
N ARG A 206 -32.90 -7.82 13.17
CA ARG A 206 -33.02 -6.67 14.07
C ARG A 206 -34.31 -5.92 13.77
N TYR A 207 -35.31 -6.13 14.61
CA TYR A 207 -36.47 -5.25 14.70
C TYR A 207 -35.99 -3.81 14.91
N ARG A 208 -36.42 -2.91 14.03
CA ARG A 208 -36.27 -1.46 14.25
C ARG A 208 -37.21 -1.08 15.40
N THR A 209 -36.64 -0.73 16.55
CA THR A 209 -37.35 -0.01 17.61
C THR A 209 -37.46 1.46 17.25
#